data_AF-A0A2T7CDI9-F1
#
_entry.id   AF-A0A2T7CDI9-F1
#
_cell.length_a   1.000
_cell.length_b   1.000
_cell.length_c   1.000
_cell.angle_alpha   90.00
_cell.angle_beta   90.00
_cell.angle_gamma   90.00
#
_symmetry.space_group_name_H-M   'P 1'
#
loop_
_entity.id
_entity.type
_entity.pdbx_description
1 polymer ?
#
loop_
_entity_poly.entity_id
_entity_poly.type
_entity_poly.pdbx_seq_one_letter_code
_entity_poly.pdbx_strand_id
1 'polypeptide(L)'
;MELEHILQQNFKLGVFCSPFISFPLSRLFPPSLSSLRSAQHAAASDGGRSPFSSPLPPTVHGAGQTAAPRRRRGSAGLRGSPSARQPGQGVAAPRRRKGHPRDHAMVIPAAFSSSLVVRSAVGASLAALIAARAVRRRSLDASGGIAGFVVMAVHIACGYRYGAVLMAFFFSSSKVTKIGVDRKRRVEEDFKEGGQRNWIQVLANSTVATILVVIFEIMTGGQDQCLDSNGSKIITGIIGGIIGHYCCCNGDTWSSEIGVLSDEQPRLITTLKPVRKGTNGGVTLQGLLAATGGGLIIGLTFVIVGLLTAECSFDMALRQLLVLPISAAAGLLGSLIDSLLGATLQFSGYCSVRKKVVSKRGPTVTKISGITVLDNDAVNAVSVLITTVLTAYACIYIF
;
A
#
# COMPACT_ATOMS: atom_id res chain seq x y z
N MET A 1 -42.96 8.31 23.72
CA MET A 1 -43.13 7.06 24.50
C MET A 1 -43.21 5.80 23.61
N GLU A 2 -43.12 5.91 22.28
CA GLU A 2 -43.06 4.74 21.37
C GLU A 2 -41.70 4.51 20.68
N LEU A 3 -40.72 5.41 20.86
CA LEU A 3 -39.40 5.28 20.23
C LEU A 3 -38.35 4.58 21.13
N GLU A 4 -38.59 4.52 22.44
CA GLU A 4 -37.72 3.77 23.37
C GLU A 4 -38.00 2.27 23.39
N HIS A 5 -39.21 1.85 23.00
CA HIS A 5 -39.62 0.44 23.05
C HIS A 5 -39.07 -0.40 21.88
N ILE A 6 -38.69 0.24 20.77
CA ILE A 6 -38.11 -0.43 19.59
C ILE A 6 -36.58 -0.59 19.74
N LEU A 7 -35.90 0.32 20.45
CA LEU A 7 -34.45 0.23 20.68
C LEU A 7 -34.09 -0.79 21.78
N GLN A 8 -35.00 -1.13 22.68
CA GLN A 8 -34.74 -2.14 23.73
C GLN A 8 -34.92 -3.61 23.27
N GLN A 9 -35.59 -3.88 22.15
CA GLN A 9 -35.91 -5.24 21.76
C GLN A 9 -34.80 -5.95 20.95
N ASN A 10 -33.88 -5.19 20.33
CA ASN A 10 -32.75 -5.76 19.58
C ASN A 10 -31.45 -5.92 20.37
N PHE A 11 -31.42 -5.54 21.66
CA PHE A 11 -30.23 -5.66 22.51
C PHE A 11 -30.26 -6.90 23.44
N LYS A 12 -31.28 -7.75 23.35
CA LYS A 12 -31.45 -8.97 24.15
C LYS A 12 -31.37 -10.25 23.31
N LEU A 13 -30.25 -10.47 22.64
CA LEU A 13 -29.73 -11.81 22.37
C LEU A 13 -28.21 -11.71 22.19
N GLY A 14 -27.48 -11.87 23.30
CA GLY A 14 -26.03 -12.11 23.31
C GLY A 14 -25.70 -13.40 22.54
N VAL A 15 -24.45 -13.67 22.16
CA VAL A 15 -23.30 -13.81 23.05
C VAL A 15 -22.01 -13.76 22.21
N PHE A 16 -21.08 -12.86 22.54
CA PHE A 16 -19.64 -13.15 22.81
C PHE A 16 -18.94 -11.82 23.15
N CYS A 17 -19.01 -11.43 24.42
CA CYS A 17 -18.21 -10.32 24.97
C CYS A 17 -16.98 -10.89 25.68
N SER A 18 -15.83 -10.28 25.40
CA SER A 18 -14.53 -10.49 26.05
C SER A 18 -14.54 -10.15 27.55
N PRO A 19 -13.56 -10.64 28.34
CA PRO A 19 -13.24 -10.05 29.63
C PRO A 19 -11.78 -9.56 29.65
N PHE A 20 -11.47 -8.29 29.39
CA PHE A 20 -10.14 -7.74 29.72
C PHE A 20 -10.14 -6.22 29.86
N ILE A 21 -10.63 -5.69 30.98
CA ILE A 21 -10.08 -4.46 31.59
C ILE A 21 -10.22 -4.56 33.11
N SER A 22 -9.10 -4.76 33.80
CA SER A 22 -8.85 -4.30 35.17
C SER A 22 -7.37 -4.51 35.47
N PHE A 23 -6.58 -3.43 35.60
CA PHE A 23 -5.38 -3.39 36.46
C PHE A 23 -5.04 -1.93 36.77
N PRO A 24 -4.57 -1.59 37.99
CA PRO A 24 -4.68 -0.25 38.56
C PRO A 24 -3.46 0.65 38.33
N LEU A 25 -3.73 1.96 38.34
CA LEU A 25 -2.75 3.04 38.40
C LEU A 25 -2.04 3.05 39.77
N SER A 26 -0.85 2.45 39.89
CA SER A 26 0.01 2.67 41.06
C SER A 26 1.52 2.43 40.82
N ARG A 27 2.00 2.59 39.58
CA ARG A 27 3.45 2.62 39.29
C ARG A 27 3.80 3.79 38.38
N LEU A 28 3.75 4.98 38.95
CA LEU A 28 4.16 6.24 38.33
C LEU A 28 5.05 7.01 39.32
N PHE A 29 6.25 6.47 39.63
CA PHE A 29 7.38 7.26 40.15
C PHE A 29 8.70 6.54 39.86
N PRO A 30 9.74 7.21 39.33
CA PRO A 30 11.08 6.65 39.15
C PRO A 30 11.96 6.90 40.39
N PRO A 31 12.95 6.04 40.72
CA PRO A 31 14.04 6.42 41.59
C PRO A 31 15.15 7.13 40.80
N SER A 32 15.51 8.29 41.35
CA SER A 32 16.76 9.06 41.32
C SER A 32 17.88 8.77 40.29
N LEU A 33 18.28 9.85 39.64
CA LEU A 33 19.59 10.13 39.03
C LEU A 33 20.74 10.02 40.05
N SER A 34 21.60 9.02 39.92
CA SER A 34 22.98 9.07 40.43
C SER A 34 23.83 7.92 39.86
N SER A 35 24.27 8.06 38.61
CA SER A 35 25.60 7.60 38.15
C SER A 35 25.69 7.86 36.65
N LEU A 36 26.62 8.74 36.27
CA LEU A 36 27.29 8.86 34.96
C LEU A 36 28.04 10.19 34.95
N ARG A 37 28.95 10.36 35.90
CA ARG A 37 30.22 11.05 35.65
C ARG A 37 31.26 9.95 35.45
N SER A 38 32.23 10.21 34.58
CA SER A 38 33.38 9.36 34.23
C SER A 38 33.19 8.49 32.98
N ALA A 39 33.28 9.09 31.79
CA ALA A 39 33.91 8.50 30.59
C ALA A 39 33.84 9.48 29.40
N GLN A 40 34.53 10.61 29.50
CA GLN A 40 34.89 11.42 28.32
C GLN A 40 36.32 11.91 28.49
N HIS A 41 37.26 11.05 28.11
CA HIS A 41 38.62 11.43 27.69
C HIS A 41 39.21 10.23 26.96
N ALA A 42 39.31 10.32 25.63
CA ALA A 42 40.49 9.91 24.86
C ALA A 42 40.20 9.94 23.34
N ALA A 43 41.12 10.61 22.64
CA ALA A 43 41.54 10.39 21.26
C ALA A 43 40.60 10.83 20.11
N ALA A 44 40.78 12.09 19.69
CA ALA A 44 40.64 12.47 18.29
C ALA A 44 42.01 12.89 17.75
N SER A 45 42.31 12.37 16.57
CA SER A 45 43.61 12.23 15.92
C SER A 45 44.01 13.43 15.06
N ASP A 46 45.33 13.54 14.93
CA ASP A 46 46.16 14.39 14.06
C ASP A 46 45.75 14.43 12.57
N GLY A 47 45.73 15.65 12.00
CA GLY A 47 46.88 16.18 11.27
C GLY A 47 47.29 15.57 9.92
N GLY A 48 46.65 16.05 8.84
CA GLY A 48 47.24 16.53 7.57
C GLY A 48 48.36 15.78 6.81
N ARG A 49 48.14 15.57 5.49
CA ARG A 49 48.89 16.18 4.37
C ARG A 49 48.53 15.56 3.00
N SER A 50 48.30 16.43 2.02
CA SER A 50 48.44 16.21 0.56
C SER A 50 49.79 16.87 0.12
N PRO A 51 50.37 16.65 -1.09
CA PRO A 51 49.86 17.17 -2.38
C PRO A 51 50.30 16.39 -3.66
N PHE A 52 50.14 17.03 -4.85
CA PHE A 52 50.51 16.69 -6.25
C PHE A 52 49.37 16.03 -7.07
N SER A 53 48.72 16.63 -8.09
CA SER A 53 49.01 17.51 -9.25
C SER A 53 48.86 16.75 -10.60
N SER A 54 48.04 17.33 -11.48
CA SER A 54 47.63 17.15 -12.90
C SER A 54 48.69 16.61 -13.91
N PRO A 55 48.41 16.33 -15.23
CA PRO A 55 47.33 16.86 -16.11
C PRO A 55 46.71 15.94 -17.20
N LEU A 56 45.66 16.45 -17.89
CA LEU A 56 45.11 16.09 -19.23
C LEU A 56 46.08 16.50 -20.39
N PRO A 57 45.82 16.40 -21.74
CA PRO A 57 44.66 15.99 -22.61
C PRO A 57 45.16 15.05 -23.79
N PRO A 58 44.67 14.98 -25.08
CA PRO A 58 43.53 15.61 -25.80
C PRO A 58 42.69 14.72 -26.78
N THR A 59 41.73 15.40 -27.40
CA THR A 59 40.73 15.13 -28.47
C THR A 59 41.23 14.60 -29.84
N VAL A 60 40.39 13.86 -30.59
CA VAL A 60 40.38 13.80 -32.08
C VAL A 60 38.96 13.58 -32.67
N HIS A 61 38.72 14.25 -33.81
CA HIS A 61 37.57 14.30 -34.72
C HIS A 61 37.33 13.07 -35.65
N GLY A 62 36.14 13.01 -36.27
CA GLY A 62 35.88 12.38 -37.59
C GLY A 62 34.44 11.84 -37.71
N ALA A 63 33.46 12.50 -38.35
CA ALA A 63 33.20 12.65 -39.79
C ALA A 63 32.94 11.33 -40.55
N GLY A 64 31.73 11.16 -41.11
CA GLY A 64 31.40 10.04 -42.00
C GLY A 64 29.93 10.05 -42.46
N GLN A 65 29.71 10.54 -43.68
CA GLN A 65 28.45 10.62 -44.42
C GLN A 65 27.97 9.26 -44.95
N THR A 66 26.74 9.26 -45.52
CA THR A 66 26.14 8.39 -46.57
C THR A 66 24.87 7.67 -46.09
N ALA A 67 23.82 7.42 -46.85
CA ALA A 67 23.29 7.92 -48.12
C ALA A 67 21.83 7.40 -48.19
N ALA A 68 20.91 8.21 -48.74
CA ALA A 68 19.63 7.69 -49.27
C ALA A 68 19.89 6.98 -50.62
N PRO A 69 18.98 6.13 -51.15
CA PRO A 69 17.93 6.70 -51.99
C PRO A 69 16.59 5.92 -52.13
N ARG A 70 15.51 6.72 -52.25
CA ARG A 70 14.39 6.69 -53.24
C ARG A 70 13.58 5.42 -53.63
N ARG A 71 12.27 5.73 -53.78
CA ARG A 71 11.27 5.36 -54.85
C ARG A 71 10.53 4.02 -54.64
N ARG A 72 9.24 3.84 -54.99
CA ARG A 72 8.27 4.46 -55.95
C ARG A 72 6.84 4.05 -55.52
N ARG A 73 5.83 4.93 -55.50
CA ARG A 73 4.75 5.17 -56.50
C ARG A 73 3.76 4.00 -56.80
N GLY A 74 2.47 4.34 -56.76
CA GLY A 74 1.41 3.84 -57.67
C GLY A 74 0.02 3.76 -56.97
N SER A 75 -0.90 4.73 -57.15
CA SER A 75 -1.94 4.86 -58.21
C SER A 75 -3.17 3.95 -57.96
N ALA A 76 -4.37 4.45 -57.62
CA ALA A 76 -5.37 5.24 -58.39
C ALA A 76 -6.39 4.39 -59.19
N GLY A 77 -7.70 4.71 -59.06
CA GLY A 77 -8.82 4.29 -59.92
C GLY A 77 -10.14 4.10 -59.13
N LEU A 78 -11.15 5.01 -59.19
CA LEU A 78 -12.22 5.20 -60.22
C LEU A 78 -13.14 3.97 -60.33
N ARG A 79 -14.49 3.98 -60.38
CA ARG A 79 -15.58 4.92 -60.74
C ARG A 79 -16.92 4.23 -60.38
N GLY A 80 -18.03 4.97 -60.27
CA GLY A 80 -19.37 4.42 -60.52
C GLY A 80 -20.56 5.08 -59.78
N SER A 81 -21.20 6.04 -60.43
CA SER A 81 -22.64 6.42 -60.28
C SER A 81 -23.34 6.05 -61.62
N PRO A 82 -24.67 6.17 -61.88
CA PRO A 82 -25.68 7.02 -61.23
C PRO A 82 -27.15 6.48 -61.20
N SER A 83 -28.11 7.30 -60.71
CA SER A 83 -29.48 7.58 -61.24
C SER A 83 -30.51 7.81 -60.10
N ALA A 84 -30.94 9.06 -59.85
CA ALA A 84 -32.27 9.67 -60.17
C ALA A 84 -33.46 9.11 -59.32
N ARG A 85 -34.42 9.85 -58.74
CA ARG A 85 -35.06 11.15 -59.06
C ARG A 85 -35.88 11.64 -57.82
N GLN A 86 -36.03 12.97 -57.72
CA GLN A 86 -36.79 13.90 -56.83
C GLN A 86 -38.27 13.61 -56.47
N PRO A 87 -39.05 14.51 -55.78
CA PRO A 87 -38.78 15.53 -54.73
C PRO A 87 -39.85 15.54 -53.59
N GLY A 88 -39.67 16.32 -52.52
CA GLY A 88 -40.83 16.69 -51.68
C GLY A 88 -40.56 17.41 -50.36
N GLN A 89 -40.87 18.71 -50.36
CA GLN A 89 -41.39 19.52 -49.24
C GLN A 89 -40.45 19.90 -48.08
N GLY A 90 -40.24 21.22 -47.99
CA GLY A 90 -39.49 21.87 -46.92
C GLY A 90 -40.31 22.09 -45.66
N VAL A 91 -39.59 22.15 -44.55
CA VAL A 91 -40.04 22.78 -43.31
C VAL A 91 -38.88 23.61 -42.79
N ALA A 92 -39.11 24.92 -42.68
CA ALA A 92 -38.15 25.90 -42.22
C ALA A 92 -37.79 25.65 -40.74
N ALA A 93 -36.49 25.54 -40.45
CA ALA A 93 -35.96 25.48 -39.09
C ALA A 93 -35.81 26.89 -38.49
N PRO A 94 -36.18 27.12 -37.21
CA PRO A 94 -35.92 28.40 -36.56
C PRO A 94 -34.44 28.47 -36.11
N ARG A 95 -33.72 29.50 -36.59
CA ARG A 95 -32.41 29.92 -36.08
C ARG A 95 -32.52 30.27 -34.59
N ARG A 96 -32.05 29.40 -33.69
CA ARG A 96 -31.74 29.77 -32.30
C ARG A 96 -30.29 30.25 -32.18
N ARG A 97 -30.16 31.44 -31.57
CA ARG A 97 -28.92 32.18 -31.32
C ARG A 97 -27.83 31.32 -30.65
N LYS A 98 -26.60 31.44 -31.14
CA LYS A 98 -25.38 30.99 -30.44
C LYS A 98 -25.24 31.79 -29.14
N GLY A 99 -25.46 31.12 -28.00
CA GLY A 99 -25.07 31.62 -26.68
C GLY A 99 -23.59 31.30 -26.44
N HIS A 100 -22.88 32.29 -25.93
CA HIS A 100 -21.50 32.22 -25.41
C HIS A 100 -21.33 31.07 -24.39
N PRO A 101 -20.20 30.36 -24.35
CA PRO A 101 -19.92 29.41 -23.28
C PRO A 101 -19.67 30.22 -22.00
N ARG A 102 -20.57 30.10 -21.02
CA ARG A 102 -20.34 30.59 -19.67
C ARG A 102 -19.45 29.60 -18.94
N ASP A 103 -18.48 30.16 -18.24
CA ASP A 103 -17.53 29.51 -17.35
C ASP A 103 -18.18 28.39 -16.53
N HIS A 104 -17.76 27.15 -16.77
CA HIS A 104 -18.04 26.04 -15.87
C HIS A 104 -17.11 26.16 -14.66
N ALA A 105 -17.37 27.16 -13.80
CA ALA A 105 -16.93 27.07 -12.42
C ALA A 105 -17.62 25.83 -11.84
N MET A 106 -16.82 24.83 -11.43
CA MET A 106 -17.30 23.65 -10.72
C MET A 106 -17.89 24.12 -9.39
N VAL A 107 -19.20 24.40 -9.38
CA VAL A 107 -19.94 24.73 -8.17
C VAL A 107 -20.09 23.43 -7.39
N ILE A 108 -19.15 23.19 -6.48
CA ILE A 108 -19.23 22.10 -5.51
C ILE A 108 -20.47 22.37 -4.64
N PRO A 109 -21.47 21.46 -4.60
CA PRO A 109 -22.68 21.67 -3.81
C PRO A 109 -22.37 21.83 -2.32
N ALA A 110 -23.02 22.76 -1.62
CA ALA A 110 -22.74 23.05 -0.20
C ALA A 110 -22.87 21.82 0.74
N ALA A 111 -23.71 20.84 0.38
CA ALA A 111 -23.85 19.56 1.11
C ALA A 111 -22.62 18.64 1.00
N PHE A 112 -21.85 18.74 -0.09
CA PHE A 112 -20.57 18.05 -0.25
C PHE A 112 -19.49 18.67 0.65
N SER A 113 -19.50 19.99 0.82
CA SER A 113 -18.55 20.69 1.70
C SER A 113 -18.76 20.36 3.18
N SER A 114 -20.00 20.21 3.66
CA SER A 114 -20.26 19.92 5.07
C SER A 114 -19.84 18.50 5.48
N SER A 115 -20.10 17.49 4.65
CA SER A 115 -19.73 16.10 4.94
C SER A 115 -18.21 15.89 4.92
N LEU A 116 -17.50 16.52 3.96
CA LEU A 116 -16.05 16.46 3.87
C LEU A 116 -15.38 17.15 5.07
N VAL A 117 -15.90 18.30 5.52
CA VAL A 117 -15.39 19.01 6.70
C VAL A 117 -15.52 18.14 7.96
N VAL A 118 -16.67 17.51 8.17
CA VAL A 118 -16.88 16.60 9.31
C VAL A 118 -15.93 15.41 9.23
N ARG A 119 -15.85 14.73 8.08
CA ARG A 119 -14.92 13.59 7.88
C ARG A 119 -13.46 14.00 8.10
N SER A 120 -13.07 15.19 7.65
CA SER A 120 -11.71 15.71 7.83
C SER A 120 -11.40 16.02 9.30
N ALA A 121 -12.34 16.62 10.03
CA ALA A 121 -12.18 16.91 11.46
C ALA A 121 -12.08 15.62 12.30
N VAL A 122 -12.97 14.65 12.02
CA VAL A 122 -12.93 13.31 12.63
C VAL A 122 -11.62 12.60 12.26
N GLY A 123 -11.25 12.63 10.99
CA GLY A 123 -10.04 12.02 10.45
C GLY A 123 -8.78 12.56 11.10
N ALA A 124 -8.62 13.89 11.18
CA ALA A 124 -7.49 14.52 11.85
C ALA A 124 -7.43 14.17 13.33
N SER A 125 -8.56 14.23 14.04
CA SER A 125 -8.62 13.91 15.47
C SER A 125 -8.23 12.46 15.75
N LEU A 126 -8.82 11.52 15.01
CA LEU A 126 -8.54 10.10 15.17
C LEU A 126 -7.11 9.75 14.73
N ALA A 127 -6.65 10.30 13.60
CA ALA A 127 -5.29 10.11 13.12
C ALA A 127 -4.25 10.61 14.13
N ALA A 128 -4.49 11.76 14.77
CA ALA A 128 -3.57 12.31 15.79
C ALA A 128 -3.48 11.37 17.00
N LEU A 129 -4.62 10.86 17.49
CA LEU A 129 -4.66 9.91 18.60
C LEU A 129 -3.93 8.60 18.24
N ILE A 130 -4.18 8.05 17.04
CA ILE A 130 -3.55 6.82 16.57
C ILE A 130 -2.04 7.02 16.40
N ALA A 131 -1.60 8.10 15.74
CA ALA A 131 -0.19 8.41 15.54
C ALA A 131 0.55 8.59 16.87
N ALA A 132 -0.01 9.38 17.80
CA ALA A 132 0.58 9.56 19.13
C ALA A 132 0.69 8.23 19.89
N ARG A 133 -0.35 7.38 19.82
CA ARG A 133 -0.31 6.03 20.43
C ARG A 133 0.71 5.13 19.74
N ALA A 134 0.82 5.18 18.42
CA ALA A 134 1.73 4.36 17.63
C ALA A 134 3.19 4.66 17.97
N VAL A 135 3.56 5.94 18.06
CA VAL A 135 4.90 6.38 18.48
C VAL A 135 5.17 5.98 19.93
N ARG A 136 4.22 6.22 20.84
CA ARG A 136 4.36 5.83 22.26
C ARG A 136 4.53 4.32 22.44
N ARG A 137 3.88 3.50 21.60
CA ARG A 137 3.97 2.03 21.62
C ARG A 137 5.11 1.48 20.74
N ARG A 138 5.99 2.36 20.23
CA ARG A 138 7.14 2.03 19.37
C ARG A 138 6.76 1.22 18.13
N SER A 139 5.55 1.39 17.61
CA SER A 139 5.13 0.78 16.33
C SER A 139 5.50 1.67 15.14
N LEU A 140 5.66 2.98 15.37
CA LEU A 140 6.22 3.96 14.43
C LEU A 140 7.32 4.74 15.15
N ASP A 141 8.31 5.23 14.41
CA ASP A 141 9.17 6.30 14.92
C ASP A 141 8.47 7.67 14.77
N ALA A 142 9.10 8.76 15.23
CA ALA A 142 8.51 10.09 15.17
C ALA A 142 8.17 10.53 13.73
N SER A 143 9.04 10.22 12.76
CA SER A 143 8.83 10.55 11.35
C SER A 143 7.68 9.72 10.74
N GLY A 144 7.63 8.43 11.07
CA GLY A 144 6.54 7.54 10.69
C GLY A 144 5.22 7.95 11.31
N GLY A 145 5.23 8.48 12.54
CA GLY A 145 4.05 9.04 13.20
C GLY A 145 3.46 10.23 12.46
N ILE A 146 4.31 11.16 11.99
CA ILE A 146 3.88 12.32 11.19
C ILE A 146 3.31 11.87 9.84
N ALA A 147 4.03 11.00 9.11
CA ALA A 147 3.55 10.48 7.83
C ALA A 147 2.24 9.69 8.00
N GLY A 148 2.16 8.84 9.04
CA GLY A 148 0.98 8.04 9.36
C GLY A 148 -0.22 8.89 9.75
N PHE A 149 -0.01 10.01 10.44
CA PHE A 149 -1.06 10.99 10.70
C PHE A 149 -1.67 11.53 9.40
N VAL A 150 -0.83 12.01 8.47
CA VAL A 150 -1.30 12.58 7.20
C VAL A 150 -2.05 11.53 6.38
N VAL A 151 -1.46 10.36 6.20
CA VAL A 151 -2.05 9.28 5.40
C VAL A 151 -3.40 8.84 6.00
N MET A 152 -3.46 8.64 7.31
CA MET A 152 -4.70 8.23 8.00
C MET A 152 -5.79 9.31 7.92
N ALA A 153 -5.43 10.57 8.12
CA ALA A 153 -6.38 11.68 8.03
C ALA A 153 -6.99 11.78 6.63
N VAL A 154 -6.16 11.67 5.58
CA VAL A 154 -6.62 11.69 4.18
C VAL A 154 -7.56 10.51 3.88
N HIS A 155 -7.21 9.30 4.31
CA HIS A 155 -8.05 8.12 4.06
C HIS A 155 -9.43 8.25 4.72
N ILE A 156 -9.49 8.74 5.97
CA ILE A 156 -10.77 8.95 6.66
C ILE A 156 -11.56 10.09 6.02
N ALA A 157 -10.87 11.18 5.62
CA ALA A 157 -11.51 12.30 4.91
C ALA A 157 -12.16 11.85 3.59
N CYS A 158 -11.51 10.95 2.85
CA CYS A 158 -11.99 10.38 1.59
C CYS A 158 -12.99 9.23 1.76
N GLY A 159 -13.32 8.84 3.00
CA GLY A 159 -14.30 7.79 3.28
C GLY A 159 -13.93 6.89 4.46
N TYR A 160 -14.88 6.67 5.38
CA TYR A 160 -14.67 5.84 6.56
C TYR A 160 -14.26 4.40 6.23
N ARG A 161 -14.76 3.85 5.12
CA ARG A 161 -14.40 2.50 4.65
C ARG A 161 -12.90 2.37 4.35
N TYR A 162 -12.31 3.35 3.68
CA TYR A 162 -10.89 3.34 3.34
C TYR A 162 -10.00 3.64 4.55
N GLY A 163 -10.46 4.52 5.45
CA GLY A 163 -9.85 4.69 6.77
C GLY A 163 -9.82 3.38 7.58
N ALA A 164 -10.94 2.65 7.61
CA ALA A 164 -11.04 1.37 8.31
C ALA A 164 -10.11 0.29 7.73
N VAL A 165 -10.00 0.20 6.40
CA VAL A 165 -9.07 -0.72 5.74
C VAL A 165 -7.61 -0.41 6.11
N LEU A 166 -7.21 0.86 6.07
CA LEU A 166 -5.87 1.28 6.48
C LEU A 166 -5.63 1.01 7.98
N MET A 167 -6.62 1.24 8.84
CA MET A 167 -6.54 0.89 10.26
C MET A 167 -6.41 -0.61 10.49
N ALA A 168 -7.13 -1.44 9.72
CA ALA A 168 -7.03 -2.90 9.79
C ALA A 168 -5.61 -3.37 9.41
N PHE A 169 -5.04 -2.85 8.32
CA PHE A 169 -3.63 -3.08 7.98
C PHE A 169 -2.72 -2.68 9.15
N PHE A 170 -2.77 -1.42 9.58
CA PHE A 170 -1.86 -0.88 10.58
C PHE A 170 -1.91 -1.65 11.91
N PHE A 171 -3.11 -1.87 12.46
CA PHE A 171 -3.24 -2.51 13.77
C PHE A 171 -2.96 -4.00 13.72
N SER A 172 -3.39 -4.69 12.67
CA SER A 172 -3.20 -6.14 12.56
C SER A 172 -1.71 -6.45 12.35
N SER A 173 -1.05 -5.75 11.43
CA SER A 173 0.41 -5.83 11.22
C SER A 173 1.19 -5.44 12.48
N SER A 174 0.81 -4.36 13.18
CA SER A 174 1.49 -3.95 14.42
C SER A 174 1.36 -4.98 15.56
N LYS A 175 0.29 -5.78 15.58
CA LYS A 175 0.15 -6.90 16.52
C LYS A 175 1.05 -8.06 16.13
N VAL A 176 1.06 -8.44 14.85
CA VAL A 176 1.86 -9.56 14.35
C VAL A 176 3.37 -9.31 14.51
N THR A 177 3.84 -8.09 14.27
CA THR A 177 5.25 -7.71 14.50
C THR A 177 5.71 -7.94 15.95
N LYS A 178 4.80 -7.88 16.93
CA LYS A 178 5.12 -8.09 18.35
C LYS A 178 5.15 -9.56 18.76
N ILE A 179 4.75 -10.48 17.88
CA ILE A 179 4.81 -11.92 18.13
C ILE A 179 6.26 -12.38 17.97
N GLY A 180 6.75 -13.19 18.92
CA GLY A 180 8.03 -13.88 18.81
C GLY A 180 9.28 -12.97 18.81
N VAL A 181 9.19 -11.80 19.44
CA VAL A 181 10.26 -10.77 19.49
C VAL A 181 11.63 -11.35 19.87
N ASP A 182 11.71 -12.24 20.87
CA ASP A 182 12.98 -12.82 21.32
C ASP A 182 13.66 -13.69 20.26
N ARG A 183 12.86 -14.39 19.42
CA ARG A 183 13.37 -15.20 18.32
C ARG A 183 13.81 -14.30 17.17
N LYS A 184 13.02 -13.28 16.83
CA LYS A 184 13.35 -12.30 15.77
C LYS A 184 14.66 -11.57 16.04
N ARG A 185 14.86 -11.09 17.27
CA ARG A 185 16.12 -10.44 17.71
C ARG A 185 17.37 -11.29 17.46
N ARG A 186 17.26 -12.62 17.54
CA ARG A 186 18.38 -13.54 17.31
C ARG A 186 18.67 -13.79 15.83
N VAL A 187 17.65 -13.70 14.97
CA VAL A 187 17.76 -14.03 13.54
C VAL A 187 18.01 -12.80 12.68
N GLU A 188 17.31 -11.71 12.96
CA GLU A 188 17.33 -10.49 12.15
C GLU A 188 18.53 -9.60 12.49
N GLU A 189 19.17 -9.05 11.47
CA GLU A 189 20.26 -8.07 11.64
C GLU A 189 19.71 -6.73 12.13
N ASP A 190 18.69 -6.19 11.45
CA ASP A 190 18.14 -4.86 11.68
C ASP A 190 16.89 -4.88 12.58
N PHE A 191 16.88 -5.76 13.60
CA PHE A 191 15.76 -5.88 14.52
C PHE A 191 15.50 -4.56 15.25
N LYS A 192 14.28 -4.02 15.10
CA LYS A 192 13.82 -2.82 15.82
C LYS A 192 12.74 -3.19 16.83
N GLU A 193 12.95 -2.79 18.08
CA GLU A 193 11.97 -2.98 19.16
C GLU A 193 10.61 -2.38 18.77
N GLY A 194 9.58 -3.23 18.68
CA GLY A 194 8.21 -2.82 18.31
C GLY A 194 7.96 -2.64 16.80
N GLY A 195 8.98 -2.87 15.95
CA GLY A 195 8.86 -2.71 14.50
C GLY A 195 8.72 -1.27 14.05
N GLN A 196 9.51 -0.35 14.63
CA GLN A 196 9.43 1.09 14.38
C GLN A 196 9.60 1.42 12.90
N ARG A 197 8.48 1.61 12.20
CA ARG A 197 8.48 2.04 10.80
C ARG A 197 8.69 3.54 10.70
N ASN A 198 9.52 3.94 9.75
CA ASN A 198 9.84 5.34 9.47
C ASN A 198 8.89 5.92 8.40
N TRP A 199 9.04 7.20 8.10
CA TRP A 199 8.22 7.87 7.08
C TRP A 199 8.36 7.24 5.68
N ILE A 200 9.55 6.76 5.29
CA ILE A 200 9.79 6.12 3.99
C ILE A 200 8.94 4.87 3.86
N GLN A 201 8.95 4.00 4.87
CA GLN A 201 8.14 2.79 4.92
C GLN A 201 6.64 3.07 4.91
N VAL A 202 6.21 4.12 5.63
CA VAL A 202 4.81 4.53 5.60
C VAL A 202 4.41 4.97 4.20
N LEU A 203 5.20 5.82 3.53
CA LEU A 203 4.88 6.31 2.19
C LEU A 203 4.98 5.21 1.12
N ALA A 204 6.00 4.36 1.17
CA ALA A 204 6.15 3.22 0.25
C ALA A 204 4.90 2.31 0.29
N ASN A 205 4.36 2.07 1.49
CA ASN A 205 3.22 1.19 1.69
C ASN A 205 1.85 1.88 1.60
N SER A 206 1.76 3.17 1.28
CA SER A 206 0.47 3.88 1.29
C SER A 206 0.27 4.94 0.21
N THR A 207 1.31 5.38 -0.49
CA THR A 207 1.19 6.49 -1.46
C THR A 207 0.23 6.14 -2.61
N VAL A 208 0.34 4.95 -3.20
CA VAL A 208 -0.53 4.52 -4.29
C VAL A 208 -2.00 4.47 -3.84
N ALA A 209 -2.30 3.81 -2.71
CA ALA A 209 -3.65 3.83 -2.14
C ALA A 209 -4.14 5.23 -1.79
N THR A 210 -3.29 6.10 -1.23
CA THR A 210 -3.64 7.51 -0.91
C THR A 210 -4.07 8.26 -2.18
N ILE A 211 -3.34 8.08 -3.28
CA ILE A 211 -3.70 8.69 -4.56
C ILE A 211 -5.05 8.13 -5.06
N LEU A 212 -5.23 6.81 -4.99
CA LEU A 212 -6.46 6.15 -5.44
C LEU A 212 -7.69 6.58 -4.63
N VAL A 213 -7.60 6.71 -3.30
CA VAL A 213 -8.74 7.16 -2.47
C VAL A 213 -9.09 8.63 -2.71
N VAL A 214 -8.10 9.48 -2.99
CA VAL A 214 -8.34 10.88 -3.36
C VAL A 214 -9.02 10.98 -4.72
N ILE A 215 -8.55 10.21 -5.71
CA ILE A 215 -9.20 10.15 -7.02
C ILE A 215 -10.63 9.63 -6.88
N PHE A 216 -10.84 8.58 -6.07
CA PHE A 216 -12.18 8.07 -5.77
C PHE A 216 -13.09 9.15 -5.19
N GLU A 217 -12.67 9.85 -4.13
CA GLU A 217 -13.43 10.93 -3.51
C GLU A 217 -13.81 12.03 -4.52
N ILE A 218 -12.86 12.45 -5.36
CA ILE A 218 -13.09 13.46 -6.40
C ILE A 218 -14.13 12.99 -7.43
N MET A 219 -14.08 11.71 -7.82
CA MET A 219 -14.98 11.16 -8.85
C MET A 219 -16.38 10.85 -8.32
N THR A 220 -16.51 10.41 -7.06
CA THR A 220 -17.80 9.98 -6.49
C THR A 220 -18.48 11.04 -5.64
N GLY A 221 -17.83 12.18 -5.40
CA GLY A 221 -18.38 13.20 -4.53
C GLY A 221 -18.52 12.72 -3.08
N GLY A 222 -17.59 11.85 -2.64
CA GLY A 222 -17.58 11.28 -1.29
C GLY A 222 -18.73 10.31 -0.98
N GLN A 223 -19.47 9.90 -2.00
CA GLN A 223 -20.43 8.81 -1.89
C GLN A 223 -19.68 7.48 -1.97
N ASP A 224 -19.87 6.64 -0.96
CA ASP A 224 -19.30 5.30 -0.97
C ASP A 224 -20.05 4.41 -1.97
N GLN A 225 -19.35 3.47 -2.61
CA GLN A 225 -19.92 2.66 -3.69
C GLN A 225 -19.57 1.18 -3.55
N CYS A 226 -20.50 0.30 -3.94
CA CYS A 226 -20.18 -1.11 -4.17
C CYS A 226 -19.30 -1.29 -5.42
N LEU A 227 -18.58 -2.42 -5.47
CA LEU A 227 -17.95 -2.87 -6.72
C LEU A 227 -19.06 -3.29 -7.69
N ASP A 228 -19.19 -2.58 -8.82
CA ASP A 228 -20.14 -2.87 -9.91
C ASP A 228 -19.58 -2.33 -11.24
N SER A 229 -19.09 -3.22 -12.11
CA SER A 229 -18.50 -2.79 -13.39
C SER A 229 -19.52 -2.41 -14.45
N ASN A 230 -20.80 -2.76 -14.27
CA ASN A 230 -21.85 -2.29 -15.16
C ASN A 230 -22.11 -0.80 -14.94
N GLY A 231 -22.02 -0.33 -13.70
CA GLY A 231 -22.09 1.09 -13.35
C GLY A 231 -20.85 1.86 -13.79
N SER A 232 -19.66 1.46 -13.32
CA SER A 232 -18.40 2.11 -13.74
C SER A 232 -17.17 1.23 -13.52
N LYS A 233 -16.58 0.77 -14.63
CA LYS A 233 -15.31 0.03 -14.61
C LYS A 233 -14.16 0.81 -13.98
N ILE A 234 -14.13 2.13 -14.15
CA ILE A 234 -13.06 2.96 -13.60
C ILE A 234 -13.15 2.98 -12.07
N ILE A 235 -14.35 3.19 -11.52
CA ILE A 235 -14.57 3.19 -10.08
C ILE A 235 -14.30 1.80 -9.47
N THR A 236 -14.82 0.75 -10.10
CA THR A 236 -14.55 -0.64 -9.67
C THR A 236 -13.05 -0.94 -9.68
N GLY A 237 -12.33 -0.49 -10.71
CA GLY A 237 -10.87 -0.63 -10.79
C GLY A 237 -10.14 0.11 -9.67
N ILE A 238 -10.53 1.36 -9.37
CA ILE A 238 -9.91 2.15 -8.28
C ILE A 238 -10.12 1.46 -6.92
N ILE A 239 -11.36 1.03 -6.62
CA ILE A 239 -11.68 0.31 -5.38
C ILE A 239 -10.89 -1.01 -5.31
N GLY A 240 -10.89 -1.81 -6.39
CA GLY A 240 -10.13 -3.05 -6.48
C GLY A 240 -8.63 -2.84 -6.29
N GLY A 241 -8.09 -1.73 -6.81
CA GLY A 241 -6.71 -1.32 -6.59
C GLY A 241 -6.42 -1.04 -5.12
N ILE A 242 -7.28 -0.27 -4.44
CA ILE A 242 -7.11 0.02 -3.00
C ILE A 242 -7.13 -1.27 -2.17
N ILE A 243 -8.03 -2.22 -2.49
CA ILE A 243 -8.08 -3.53 -1.83
C ILE A 243 -6.77 -4.29 -2.07
N GLY A 244 -6.37 -4.45 -3.33
CA GLY A 244 -5.14 -5.17 -3.70
C GLY A 244 -3.89 -4.59 -3.06
N HIS A 245 -3.79 -3.26 -3.02
CA HIS A 245 -2.72 -2.53 -2.36
C HIS A 245 -2.58 -2.95 -0.89
N TYR A 246 -3.65 -2.82 -0.10
CA TYR A 246 -3.59 -3.13 1.33
C TYR A 246 -3.53 -4.63 1.62
N CYS A 247 -4.12 -5.48 0.77
CA CYS A 247 -3.93 -6.92 0.85
C CYS A 247 -2.46 -7.30 0.65
N CYS A 248 -1.77 -6.71 -0.33
CA CYS A 248 -0.34 -6.92 -0.55
C CYS A 248 0.47 -6.48 0.67
N CYS A 249 0.31 -5.23 1.12
CA CYS A 249 1.03 -4.69 2.27
C CYS A 249 0.84 -5.53 3.55
N ASN A 250 -0.40 -5.91 3.85
CA ASN A 250 -0.70 -6.69 5.05
C ASN A 250 -0.25 -8.15 4.91
N GLY A 251 -0.47 -8.75 3.74
CA GLY A 251 -0.06 -10.12 3.44
C GLY A 251 1.46 -10.30 3.54
N ASP A 252 2.23 -9.40 2.93
CA ASP A 252 3.69 -9.42 3.01
C ASP A 252 4.20 -9.24 4.45
N THR A 253 3.65 -8.27 5.18
CA THR A 253 4.03 -8.06 6.59
C THR A 253 3.70 -9.29 7.44
N TRP A 254 2.53 -9.89 7.26
CA TRP A 254 2.18 -11.11 8.00
C TRP A 254 3.07 -12.29 7.61
N SER A 255 3.41 -12.41 6.33
CA SER A 255 4.26 -13.47 5.80
C SER A 255 5.66 -13.43 6.39
N SER A 256 6.30 -12.26 6.37
CA SER A 256 7.66 -12.06 6.89
C SER A 256 7.73 -12.24 8.41
N GLU A 257 6.78 -11.66 9.12
CA GLU A 257 6.76 -11.63 10.59
C GLU A 257 6.38 -12.97 11.23
N ILE A 258 5.52 -13.77 10.58
CA ILE A 258 5.16 -15.12 11.04
C ILE A 258 6.10 -16.16 10.42
N GLY A 259 6.47 -16.00 9.15
CA GLY A 259 7.32 -16.93 8.43
C GLY A 259 8.71 -17.08 9.04
N VAL A 260 9.31 -16.00 9.56
CA VAL A 260 10.60 -16.06 10.28
C VAL A 260 10.54 -16.90 11.56
N LEU A 261 9.35 -17.03 12.15
CA LEU A 261 9.09 -17.84 13.35
C LEU A 261 8.79 -19.30 13.03
N SER A 262 8.67 -19.68 11.75
CA SER A 262 8.48 -21.07 11.37
C SER A 262 9.65 -21.92 11.81
N ASP A 263 9.38 -23.15 12.27
CA ASP A 263 10.45 -24.09 12.64
C ASP A 263 11.10 -24.73 11.41
N GLU A 264 10.38 -24.78 10.29
CA GLU A 264 10.90 -25.22 8.99
C GLU A 264 11.97 -24.25 8.45
N GLN A 265 12.92 -24.78 7.68
CA GLN A 265 13.84 -23.94 6.93
C GLN A 265 13.11 -23.32 5.73
N PRO A 266 13.19 -21.98 5.54
CA PRO A 266 12.61 -21.35 4.37
C PRO A 266 13.26 -21.87 3.09
N ARG A 267 12.49 -21.90 2.01
CA ARG A 267 12.97 -22.28 0.68
C ARG A 267 13.01 -21.05 -0.21
N LEU A 268 14.09 -20.86 -0.96
CA LEU A 268 14.20 -19.72 -1.85
C LEU A 268 13.20 -19.88 -3.01
N ILE A 269 12.32 -18.89 -3.22
CA ILE A 269 11.20 -19.00 -4.19
C ILE A 269 11.65 -19.33 -5.63
N THR A 270 12.85 -18.92 -6.02
CA THR A 270 13.39 -19.14 -7.38
C THR A 270 13.97 -20.53 -7.60
N THR A 271 14.45 -21.21 -6.56
CA THR A 271 15.16 -22.50 -6.68
C THR A 271 14.55 -23.62 -5.84
N LEU A 272 13.64 -23.28 -4.93
CA LEU A 272 13.02 -24.15 -3.93
C LEU A 272 14.01 -24.88 -3.00
N LYS A 273 15.27 -24.45 -3.01
CA LYS A 273 16.32 -24.97 -2.12
C LYS A 273 16.22 -24.34 -0.73
N PRO A 274 16.49 -25.10 0.34
CA PRO A 274 16.54 -24.55 1.70
C PRO A 274 17.57 -23.43 1.82
N VAL A 275 17.19 -22.34 2.49
CA VAL A 275 18.05 -21.18 2.79
C VAL A 275 17.94 -20.80 4.26
N ARG A 276 18.87 -19.96 4.72
CA ARG A 276 18.87 -19.46 6.09
C ARG A 276 17.70 -18.51 6.31
N LYS A 277 17.14 -18.51 7.52
CA LYS A 277 16.11 -17.54 7.94
C LYS A 277 16.65 -16.11 7.80
N GLY A 278 15.80 -15.20 7.32
CA GLY A 278 16.17 -13.83 6.98
C GLY A 278 16.74 -13.65 5.57
N THR A 279 16.81 -14.69 4.74
CA THR A 279 17.16 -14.55 3.31
C THR A 279 15.98 -13.95 2.55
N ASN A 280 16.22 -12.88 1.78
CA ASN A 280 15.19 -12.27 0.93
C ASN A 280 14.69 -13.28 -0.10
N GLY A 281 13.37 -13.39 -0.22
CA GLY A 281 12.69 -14.36 -1.05
C GLY A 281 12.68 -15.80 -0.54
N GLY A 282 13.06 -16.01 0.72
CA GLY A 282 12.84 -17.27 1.42
C GLY A 282 11.39 -17.39 1.90
N VAL A 283 10.66 -18.40 1.42
CA VAL A 283 9.26 -18.64 1.76
C VAL A 283 9.08 -19.89 2.63
N THR A 284 8.09 -19.86 3.53
CA THR A 284 7.66 -21.00 4.35
C THR A 284 6.15 -21.18 4.21
N LEU A 285 5.63 -22.40 4.45
CA LEU A 285 4.18 -22.63 4.39
C LEU A 285 3.43 -21.75 5.40
N GLN A 286 3.96 -21.62 6.62
CA GLN A 286 3.38 -20.75 7.64
C GLN A 286 3.34 -19.27 7.20
N GLY A 287 4.38 -18.78 6.54
CA GLY A 287 4.40 -17.43 5.96
C GLY A 287 3.36 -17.25 4.86
N LEU A 288 3.15 -18.24 3.99
CA LEU A 288 2.14 -18.15 2.92
C LEU A 288 0.70 -18.19 3.47
N LEU A 289 0.44 -19.03 4.46
CA LEU A 289 -0.85 -19.06 5.16
C LEU A 289 -1.10 -17.73 5.91
N ALA A 290 -0.07 -17.19 6.55
CA ALA A 290 -0.13 -15.87 7.17
C ALA A 290 -0.44 -14.76 6.16
N ALA A 291 0.17 -14.80 4.97
CA ALA A 291 -0.11 -13.83 3.91
C ALA A 291 -1.58 -13.88 3.45
N THR A 292 -2.10 -15.09 3.28
CA THR A 292 -3.51 -15.33 2.93
C THR A 292 -4.45 -14.77 4.01
N GLY A 293 -4.16 -15.04 5.29
CA GLY A 293 -4.90 -14.50 6.43
C GLY A 293 -4.83 -12.98 6.52
N GLY A 294 -3.66 -12.39 6.25
CA GLY A 294 -3.46 -10.95 6.18
C GLY A 294 -4.34 -10.30 5.11
N GLY A 295 -4.42 -10.90 3.92
CA GLY A 295 -5.32 -10.48 2.86
C GLY A 295 -6.81 -10.59 3.26
N LEU A 296 -7.21 -11.71 3.87
CA LEU A 296 -8.59 -11.94 4.33
C LEU A 296 -9.07 -10.90 5.34
N ILE A 297 -8.23 -10.45 6.28
CA ILE A 297 -8.59 -9.41 7.24
C ILE A 297 -8.94 -8.10 6.55
N ILE A 298 -8.19 -7.74 5.50
CA ILE A 298 -8.45 -6.55 4.71
C ILE A 298 -9.77 -6.68 3.96
N GLY A 299 -9.99 -7.80 3.26
CA GLY A 299 -11.23 -8.07 2.55
C GLY A 299 -12.46 -8.08 3.46
N LEU A 300 -12.35 -8.71 4.63
CA LEU A 300 -13.43 -8.75 5.62
C LEU A 300 -13.76 -7.35 6.16
N THR A 301 -12.74 -6.55 6.45
CA THR A 301 -12.93 -5.16 6.88
C THR A 301 -13.64 -4.35 5.80
N PHE A 302 -13.20 -4.48 4.55
CA PHE A 302 -13.80 -3.78 3.42
C PHE A 302 -15.28 -4.15 3.24
N VAL A 303 -15.61 -5.44 3.24
CA VAL A 303 -16.98 -5.92 3.08
C VAL A 303 -17.88 -5.48 4.23
N ILE A 304 -17.47 -5.71 5.48
CA ILE A 304 -18.29 -5.35 6.66
C ILE A 304 -18.57 -3.85 6.68
N VAL A 305 -17.55 -3.02 6.51
CA VAL A 305 -17.76 -1.57 6.54
C VAL A 305 -18.54 -1.11 5.32
N GLY A 306 -18.32 -1.71 4.15
CA GLY A 306 -19.10 -1.46 2.94
C GLY A 306 -20.59 -1.75 3.11
N LEU A 307 -20.96 -2.86 3.75
CA LEU A 307 -22.36 -3.18 4.06
C LEU A 307 -23.03 -2.16 5.01
N LEU A 308 -22.25 -1.41 5.78
CA LEU A 308 -22.73 -0.37 6.69
C LEU A 308 -22.76 1.03 6.07
N THR A 309 -22.02 1.27 4.99
CA THR A 309 -21.75 2.62 4.47
C THR A 309 -22.11 2.84 3.01
N ALA A 310 -22.17 1.77 2.20
CA ALA A 310 -22.56 1.83 0.80
C ALA A 310 -23.99 1.33 0.62
N GLU A 311 -24.79 2.07 -0.14
CA GLU A 311 -26.15 1.67 -0.51
C GLU A 311 -26.11 0.83 -1.79
N CYS A 312 -26.51 -0.44 -1.69
CA CYS A 312 -26.47 -1.38 -2.80
C CYS A 312 -27.72 -2.25 -2.81
N SER A 313 -28.14 -2.70 -4.00
CA SER A 313 -29.17 -3.72 -4.10
C SER A 313 -28.73 -5.01 -3.39
N PHE A 314 -29.69 -5.78 -2.88
CA PHE A 314 -29.40 -7.00 -2.13
C PHE A 314 -28.50 -7.98 -2.93
N ASP A 315 -28.80 -8.18 -4.21
CA ASP A 315 -28.00 -9.04 -5.09
C ASP A 315 -26.56 -8.53 -5.25
N MET A 316 -26.38 -7.21 -5.32
CA MET A 316 -25.06 -6.60 -5.41
C MET A 316 -24.28 -6.70 -4.10
N ALA A 317 -24.97 -6.56 -2.95
CA ALA A 317 -24.40 -6.75 -1.63
C ALA A 317 -23.87 -8.19 -1.45
N LEU A 318 -24.62 -9.20 -1.90
CA LEU A 318 -24.16 -10.59 -1.90
C LEU A 318 -22.94 -10.79 -2.81
N ARG A 319 -22.90 -10.15 -3.98
CA ARG A 319 -21.73 -10.19 -4.86
C ARG A 319 -20.47 -9.65 -4.17
N GLN A 320 -20.57 -8.65 -3.28
CA GLN A 320 -19.43 -8.12 -2.53
C GLN A 320 -18.70 -9.19 -1.70
N LEU A 321 -19.33 -10.32 -1.36
CA LEU A 321 -18.67 -11.44 -0.68
C LEU A 321 -17.52 -12.05 -1.51
N LEU A 322 -17.52 -11.88 -2.85
CA LEU A 322 -16.42 -12.29 -3.73
C LEU A 322 -15.12 -11.51 -3.46
N VAL A 323 -15.19 -10.38 -2.75
CA VAL A 323 -13.99 -9.66 -2.30
C VAL A 323 -13.15 -10.53 -1.36
N LEU A 324 -13.74 -11.45 -0.59
CA LEU A 324 -13.01 -12.30 0.35
C LEU A 324 -11.98 -13.21 -0.33
N PRO A 325 -12.35 -14.09 -1.29
CA PRO A 325 -11.37 -14.91 -2.00
C PRO A 325 -10.40 -14.07 -2.84
N ILE A 326 -10.83 -12.94 -3.42
CA ILE A 326 -9.93 -12.02 -4.14
C ILE A 326 -8.88 -11.44 -3.19
N SER A 327 -9.28 -11.02 -1.99
CA SER A 327 -8.38 -10.44 -0.99
C SER A 327 -7.40 -11.46 -0.43
N ALA A 328 -7.86 -12.70 -0.21
CA ALA A 328 -7.00 -13.81 0.18
C ALA A 328 -5.93 -14.08 -0.88
N ALA A 329 -6.34 -14.15 -2.15
CA ALA A 329 -5.45 -14.33 -3.29
C ALA A 329 -4.48 -13.15 -3.44
N ALA A 330 -4.96 -11.91 -3.29
CA ALA A 330 -4.12 -10.71 -3.38
C ALA A 330 -3.05 -10.67 -2.28
N GLY A 331 -3.39 -11.05 -1.04
CA GLY A 331 -2.43 -11.15 0.05
C GLY A 331 -1.35 -12.21 -0.19
N LEU A 332 -1.74 -13.38 -0.68
CA LEU A 332 -0.83 -14.47 -1.02
C LEU A 332 0.05 -14.12 -2.24
N LEU A 333 -0.56 -13.66 -3.33
CA LEU A 333 0.17 -13.31 -4.56
C LEU A 333 1.09 -12.12 -4.33
N GLY A 334 0.65 -11.12 -3.56
CA GLY A 334 1.47 -9.98 -3.19
C GLY A 334 2.76 -10.38 -2.48
N SER A 335 2.68 -11.26 -1.47
CA SER A 335 3.89 -11.73 -0.77
C SER A 335 4.79 -12.63 -1.63
N LEU A 336 4.21 -13.36 -2.58
CA LEU A 336 4.96 -14.15 -3.56
C LEU A 336 5.70 -13.26 -4.56
N ILE A 337 5.06 -12.19 -5.05
CA ILE A 337 5.69 -11.19 -5.93
C ILE A 337 6.83 -10.51 -5.17
N ASP A 338 6.60 -10.10 -3.92
CA ASP A 338 7.62 -9.51 -3.07
C ASP A 338 8.82 -10.45 -2.89
N SER A 339 8.55 -11.71 -2.54
CA SER A 339 9.57 -12.75 -2.39
C SER A 339 10.35 -13.00 -3.68
N LEU A 340 9.69 -12.97 -4.84
CA LEU A 340 10.35 -13.15 -6.15
C LEU A 340 11.28 -11.97 -6.45
N LEU A 341 10.83 -10.74 -6.23
CA LEU A 341 11.64 -9.53 -6.39
C LEU A 341 12.79 -9.51 -5.37
N GLY A 342 12.54 -9.90 -4.12
CA GLY A 342 13.55 -10.03 -3.08
C GLY A 342 14.62 -11.07 -3.43
N ALA A 343 14.25 -12.25 -3.93
CA ALA A 343 15.20 -13.29 -4.33
C ALA A 343 16.08 -12.89 -5.53
N THR A 344 15.58 -12.01 -6.40
CA THR A 344 16.21 -11.68 -7.69
C THR A 344 16.93 -10.34 -7.67
N LEU A 345 16.33 -9.30 -7.10
CA LEU A 345 16.77 -7.90 -7.17
C LEU A 345 17.27 -7.30 -5.85
N GLN A 346 17.11 -8.01 -4.73
CA GLN A 346 17.55 -7.57 -3.40
C GLN A 346 18.66 -8.49 -2.87
N PHE A 347 19.79 -7.91 -2.47
CA PHE A 347 20.95 -8.70 -2.06
C PHE A 347 20.71 -9.38 -0.70
N SER A 348 21.08 -10.65 -0.61
CA SER A 348 21.21 -11.38 0.65
C SER A 348 22.56 -12.07 0.73
N GLY A 349 23.28 -11.86 1.83
CA GLY A 349 24.55 -12.52 2.12
C GLY A 349 24.61 -13.05 3.55
N TYR A 350 25.46 -14.02 3.83
CA TYR A 350 25.70 -14.53 5.17
C TYR A 350 27.01 -13.96 5.73
N CYS A 351 26.93 -13.27 6.87
CA CYS A 351 28.12 -12.74 7.54
C CYS A 351 28.70 -13.79 8.50
N SER A 352 29.94 -14.22 8.26
CA SER A 352 30.60 -15.26 9.07
C SER A 352 30.91 -14.83 10.50
N VAL A 353 31.06 -13.52 10.74
CA VAL A 353 31.34 -12.92 12.06
C VAL A 353 30.05 -12.71 12.84
N ARG A 354 29.05 -12.07 12.23
CA ARG A 354 27.75 -11.79 12.87
C ARG A 354 26.86 -13.01 13.00
N LYS A 355 27.15 -14.09 12.25
CA LYS A 355 26.35 -15.33 12.15
C LYS A 355 24.89 -15.08 11.76
N LYS A 356 24.64 -14.04 10.95
CA LYS A 356 23.32 -13.62 10.48
C LYS A 356 23.32 -13.40 8.96
N VAL A 357 22.13 -13.46 8.38
CA VAL A 357 21.91 -12.96 7.02
C VAL A 357 21.90 -11.44 7.05
N VAL A 358 22.57 -10.82 6.07
CA VAL A 358 22.79 -9.39 5.96
C VAL A 358 22.40 -8.88 4.58
N SER A 359 21.95 -7.63 4.53
CA SER A 359 21.46 -6.97 3.31
C SER A 359 22.55 -6.23 2.51
N LYS A 360 23.77 -6.17 3.04
CA LYS A 360 24.90 -5.43 2.45
C LYS A 360 26.11 -6.34 2.22
N ARG A 361 26.87 -6.04 1.16
CA ARG A 361 28.15 -6.71 0.88
C ARG A 361 29.21 -6.29 1.89
N GLY A 362 30.17 -7.16 2.13
CA GLY A 362 31.33 -6.87 2.97
C GLY A 362 32.38 -7.98 2.90
N PRO A 363 33.58 -7.74 3.46
CA PRO A 363 34.70 -8.69 3.39
C PRO A 363 34.40 -10.05 4.03
N THR A 364 33.49 -10.08 5.01
CA THR A 364 33.10 -11.28 5.78
C THR A 364 31.76 -11.87 5.32
N VAL A 365 31.22 -11.39 4.20
CA VAL A 365 29.88 -11.72 3.71
C VAL A 365 29.95 -12.61 2.47
N THR A 366 29.42 -13.83 2.57
CA THR A 366 29.25 -14.72 1.42
C THR A 366 27.87 -14.56 0.82
N LYS A 367 27.78 -14.35 -0.50
CA LYS A 367 26.49 -14.15 -1.20
C LYS A 367 25.60 -15.40 -1.09
N ILE A 368 24.31 -15.19 -0.84
CA ILE A 368 23.25 -16.22 -0.89
C ILE A 368 22.40 -16.05 -2.15
N SER A 369 21.76 -14.88 -2.32
CA SER A 369 20.82 -14.60 -3.41
C SER A 369 20.80 -13.12 -3.82
N GLY A 370 20.12 -12.84 -4.93
CA GLY A 370 19.84 -11.50 -5.43
C GLY A 370 21.04 -10.67 -5.89
N ILE A 371 20.77 -9.40 -6.20
CA ILE A 371 21.74 -8.37 -6.56
C ILE A 371 21.41 -7.09 -5.79
N THR A 372 22.26 -6.08 -5.85
CA THR A 372 22.05 -4.80 -5.15
C THR A 372 21.39 -3.79 -6.07
N VAL A 373 20.17 -4.10 -6.55
CA VAL A 373 19.40 -3.20 -7.42
C VAL A 373 18.32 -2.47 -6.64
N LEU A 374 17.54 -3.21 -5.85
CA LEU A 374 16.49 -2.66 -5.01
C LEU A 374 16.81 -2.89 -3.53
N ASP A 375 16.42 -1.95 -2.69
CA ASP A 375 16.31 -2.15 -1.24
C ASP A 375 14.91 -2.68 -0.88
N ASN A 376 14.67 -2.88 0.41
CA ASN A 376 13.41 -3.46 0.90
C ASN A 376 12.21 -2.56 0.58
N ASP A 377 12.35 -1.26 0.80
CA ASP A 377 11.25 -0.32 0.63
C ASP A 377 10.88 -0.16 -0.85
N ALA A 378 11.86 -0.25 -1.76
CA ALA A 378 11.63 -0.27 -3.20
C ALA A 378 11.00 -1.59 -3.69
N VAL A 379 11.41 -2.75 -3.15
CA VAL A 379 10.77 -4.03 -3.46
C VAL A 379 9.29 -4.00 -3.06
N ASN A 380 9.00 -3.55 -1.83
CA ASN A 380 7.62 -3.37 -1.36
C ASN A 380 6.82 -2.43 -2.27
N ALA A 381 7.38 -1.29 -2.66
CA ALA A 381 6.68 -0.35 -3.54
C ALA A 381 6.30 -0.97 -4.90
N VAL A 382 7.21 -1.77 -5.48
CA VAL A 382 6.97 -2.45 -6.77
C VAL A 382 5.98 -3.60 -6.62
N SER A 383 6.10 -4.44 -5.58
CA SER A 383 5.19 -5.57 -5.34
C SER A 383 3.76 -5.07 -5.08
N VAL A 384 3.63 -4.00 -4.31
CA VAL A 384 2.35 -3.32 -4.05
C VAL A 384 1.76 -2.73 -5.32
N LEU A 385 2.55 -2.05 -6.16
CA LEU A 385 2.05 -1.49 -7.42
C LEU A 385 1.53 -2.58 -8.37
N ILE A 386 2.29 -3.66 -8.54
CA ILE A 386 1.88 -4.80 -9.39
C ILE A 386 0.58 -5.40 -8.86
N THR A 387 0.52 -5.70 -7.56
CA THR A 387 -0.67 -6.31 -6.95
C THR A 387 -1.89 -5.40 -7.03
N THR A 388 -1.70 -4.09 -6.83
CA THR A 388 -2.75 -3.07 -7.03
C THR A 388 -3.36 -3.17 -8.43
N VAL A 389 -2.53 -3.19 -9.47
CA VAL A 389 -3.00 -3.25 -10.87
C VAL A 389 -3.69 -4.58 -11.16
N LEU A 390 -3.12 -5.70 -10.69
CA LEU A 390 -3.70 -7.03 -10.90
C LEU A 390 -5.06 -7.17 -10.20
N THR A 391 -5.20 -6.70 -8.98
CA THR A 391 -6.48 -6.75 -8.24
C THR A 391 -7.50 -5.78 -8.83
N ALA A 392 -7.08 -4.57 -9.25
CA ALA A 392 -7.94 -3.64 -9.97
C ALA A 392 -8.52 -4.29 -11.23
N TYR A 393 -7.66 -4.92 -12.04
CA TYR A 393 -8.07 -5.67 -13.22
C TYR A 393 -9.03 -6.81 -12.85
N ALA A 394 -8.68 -7.67 -11.88
CA ALA A 394 -9.56 -8.76 -11.46
C ALA A 394 -10.95 -8.27 -11.03
N CYS A 395 -11.03 -7.19 -10.25
CA CYS A 395 -12.30 -6.61 -9.81
C CYS A 395 -13.16 -6.11 -10.99
N ILE A 396 -12.56 -5.50 -12.02
CA ILE A 396 -13.29 -5.04 -13.22
C ILE A 396 -13.96 -6.19 -13.99
N TYR A 397 -13.38 -7.39 -13.94
CA TYR A 397 -13.92 -8.54 -14.69
C TYR A 397 -14.92 -9.37 -13.87
N ILE A 398 -14.82 -9.34 -12.53
CA ILE A 398 -15.62 -10.17 -11.64
C ILE A 398 -16.92 -9.49 -11.21
N PHE A 399 -16.83 -8.21 -10.86
CA PHE A 399 -17.95 -7.34 -10.52
C PHE A 399 -18.38 -6.56 -11.75
#